data_AF-A0A4U7ASQ3-F1
#
_entry.id   AF-A0A4U7ASQ3-F1
#
_cell.length_a   1.000
_cell.length_b   1.000
_cell.length_c   1.000
_cell.angle_alpha   90.00
_cell.angle_beta   90.00
_cell.angle_gamma   90.00
#
_symmetry.space_group_name_H-M   'P 1'
#
loop_
_entity.id
_entity.type
_entity.pdbx_description
1 polymer ?
#
loop_
_entity_poly.entity_id
_entity_poly.type
_entity_poly.pdbx_seq_one_letter_code
_entity_poly.pdbx_strand_id
1 'polypeptide(L)'
;MSTSTLSVAANDRKARLAQLKSLKRKAPTDSTTDDDVGAPTSHRPSKSPRTSPAPDDSSSTSHLLSGRNYDPLTRGPKLGFELNPASTATTTTLEARAKELSDAARAAQAAEKAEQDEGREAPLDLFKLQPKKPNWDLKRELERRLEGVNVRTENAIARLVRERVEGQKKAQGQATANGSGRGDAEADEEGKGMGMEGNVLVEATKEREREDEEEARRERVLEAELEAP
;
A
#
# COMPACT_ATOMS: atom_id res chain seq x y z
N MET A 1 -1.55 -3.49 -4.35
CA MET A 1 -1.84 -4.55 -3.36
C MET A 1 -3.34 -4.51 -3.09
N SER A 2 -4.07 -5.49 -3.59
CA SER A 2 -5.53 -5.48 -3.62
C SER A 2 -6.11 -5.55 -2.19
N THR A 3 -7.16 -4.79 -1.90
CA THR A 3 -7.82 -4.78 -0.58
C THR A 3 -8.35 -6.15 -0.17
N SER A 4 -8.68 -6.99 -1.15
CA SER A 4 -9.06 -8.40 -0.97
C SER A 4 -7.90 -9.26 -0.43
N THR A 5 -6.66 -9.05 -0.87
CA THR A 5 -5.53 -9.84 -0.35
C THR A 5 -5.20 -9.45 1.09
N LEU A 6 -5.39 -8.16 1.43
CA LEU A 6 -5.22 -7.65 2.79
C LEU A 6 -6.31 -8.15 3.74
N SER A 7 -7.55 -8.25 3.29
CA SER A 7 -8.65 -8.79 4.11
C SER A 7 -8.50 -10.29 4.38
N VAL A 8 -8.03 -11.06 3.40
CA VAL A 8 -7.69 -12.49 3.56
C VAL A 8 -6.57 -12.67 4.60
N ALA A 9 -5.48 -11.89 4.50
CA ALA A 9 -4.38 -11.96 5.46
C ALA A 9 -4.80 -11.57 6.89
N ALA A 10 -5.70 -10.60 7.04
CA ALA A 10 -6.25 -10.20 8.33
C ALA A 10 -7.10 -11.32 8.96
N ASN A 11 -7.91 -12.01 8.15
CA ASN A 11 -8.73 -13.14 8.60
C ASN A 11 -7.87 -14.33 9.05
N ASP A 12 -6.80 -14.65 8.31
CA ASP A 12 -5.83 -15.70 8.69
C ASP A 12 -5.12 -15.40 10.01
N ARG A 13 -4.73 -14.14 10.23
CA ARG A 13 -4.12 -13.72 11.50
C ARG A 13 -5.11 -13.86 12.66
N LYS A 14 -6.36 -13.48 12.45
CA LYS A 14 -7.43 -13.62 13.46
C LYS A 14 -7.70 -15.08 13.80
N ALA A 15 -7.71 -15.96 12.81
CA ALA A 15 -7.86 -17.40 13.00
C ALA A 15 -6.70 -18.01 13.81
N ARG A 16 -5.44 -17.67 13.46
CA ARG A 16 -4.26 -18.09 14.22
C ARG A 16 -4.30 -17.61 15.67
N LEU A 17 -4.68 -16.36 15.93
CA LEU A 17 -4.78 -15.84 17.28
C LEU A 17 -5.89 -16.53 18.10
N ALA A 18 -7.01 -16.91 17.46
CA ALA A 18 -8.07 -17.67 18.12
C ALA A 18 -7.60 -19.08 18.52
N GLN A 19 -6.84 -19.76 17.66
CA GLN A 19 -6.21 -21.06 17.95
C GLN A 19 -5.20 -20.95 19.11
N LEU A 20 -4.39 -19.90 19.14
CA LEU A 20 -3.43 -19.69 20.23
C LEU A 20 -4.14 -19.33 21.55
N LYS A 21 -5.27 -18.63 21.49
CA LYS A 21 -6.06 -18.24 22.67
C LYS A 21 -6.82 -19.42 23.29
N SER A 22 -7.24 -20.41 22.51
CA SER A 22 -7.81 -21.65 23.06
C SER A 22 -6.75 -22.57 23.67
N LEU A 23 -5.51 -22.55 23.15
CA LEU A 23 -4.38 -23.29 23.69
C LEU A 23 -3.94 -22.78 25.07
N LYS A 24 -4.00 -21.47 25.31
CA LYS A 24 -3.57 -20.85 26.58
C LYS A 24 -4.51 -21.10 27.77
N ARG A 25 -5.72 -21.63 27.53
CA ARG A 25 -6.66 -22.08 28.58
C ARG A 25 -6.60 -23.59 28.87
N LYS A 26 -5.70 -24.33 28.22
CA LYS A 26 -5.52 -25.78 28.45
C LYS A 26 -4.21 -26.14 29.18
N ALA A 27 -3.46 -25.14 29.65
CA ALA A 27 -2.41 -25.38 30.64
C ALA A 27 -3.09 -25.46 32.02
N PRO A 28 -2.85 -26.52 32.82
CA PRO A 28 -3.32 -26.55 34.20
C PRO A 28 -2.67 -25.38 34.96
N THR A 29 -3.50 -24.56 35.59
CA THR A 29 -3.09 -23.53 36.53
C THR A 29 -2.56 -24.23 37.79
N ASP A 30 -1.24 -24.31 37.92
CA ASP A 30 -0.61 -24.41 39.23
C ASP A 30 -0.37 -22.98 39.74
N SER A 31 -0.81 -22.78 40.98
CA SER A 31 -0.54 -21.72 41.95
C SER A 31 -0.69 -20.24 41.56
N THR A 32 -1.69 -19.66 42.23
CA THR A 32 -1.82 -18.29 42.72
C THR A 32 -0.52 -17.67 43.24
N THR A 33 -0.34 -16.39 42.92
CA THR A 33 0.56 -15.44 43.61
C THR A 33 0.10 -15.26 45.06
N ASP A 34 0.97 -15.52 46.04
CA ASP A 34 1.46 -14.55 47.04
C ASP A 34 2.30 -15.26 48.13
N ASP A 35 3.18 -14.48 48.74
CA ASP A 35 4.03 -14.74 49.92
C ASP A 35 5.40 -15.44 49.74
N ASP A 36 6.42 -14.58 49.70
CA ASP A 36 7.61 -14.59 50.58
C ASP A 36 7.75 -15.80 51.52
N VAL A 37 8.71 -16.68 51.24
CA VAL A 37 9.80 -17.09 52.14
C VAL A 37 10.74 -18.06 51.42
N GLY A 38 12.04 -17.73 51.42
CA GLY A 38 13.08 -18.59 50.87
C GLY A 38 13.36 -19.81 51.75
N ALA A 39 13.50 -20.98 51.13
CA ALA A 39 14.50 -22.02 51.42
C ALA A 39 14.21 -23.29 50.60
N PRO A 40 15.11 -23.73 49.68
CA PRO A 40 14.99 -25.06 49.09
C PRO A 40 15.55 -26.10 50.07
N THR A 41 14.67 -26.91 50.67
CA THR A 41 15.11 -28.07 51.47
C THR A 41 15.64 -29.15 50.52
N SER A 42 16.92 -29.48 50.69
CA SER A 42 17.61 -30.53 49.96
C SER A 42 17.10 -31.91 50.41
N HIS A 43 16.43 -32.63 49.51
CA HIS A 43 16.11 -34.03 49.71
C HIS A 43 17.38 -34.88 49.59
N ARG A 44 18.01 -35.15 50.73
CA ARG A 44 19.08 -36.12 50.90
C ARG A 44 18.51 -37.53 50.82
N PRO A 45 18.95 -38.41 49.90
CA PRO A 45 18.57 -39.81 49.96
C PRO A 45 19.23 -40.47 51.17
N SER A 46 18.39 -41.16 51.93
CA SER A 46 18.69 -41.86 53.15
C SER A 46 19.68 -43.00 52.95
N LYS A 47 20.48 -43.18 53.99
CA LYS A 47 21.45 -44.25 54.22
C LYS A 47 20.74 -45.62 54.18
N SER A 48 21.20 -46.53 53.32
CA SER A 48 20.93 -47.97 53.44
C SER A 48 22.24 -48.75 53.70
N PRO A 49 22.15 -49.93 54.33
CA PRO A 49 23.15 -50.42 55.26
C PRO A 49 24.31 -51.15 54.60
N ARG A 50 25.47 -51.05 55.25
CA ARG A 50 26.70 -51.79 54.99
C ARG A 50 26.44 -53.29 55.18
N THR A 51 26.29 -54.03 54.08
CA THR A 51 26.54 -55.48 54.04
C THR A 51 27.97 -55.70 53.60
N SER A 52 28.76 -56.33 54.46
CA SER A 52 30.13 -56.75 54.18
C SER A 52 30.09 -58.17 53.62
N PRO A 53 30.64 -58.46 52.42
CA PRO A 53 31.11 -59.79 52.09
C PRO A 53 32.62 -59.87 52.40
N ALA A 54 33.00 -60.91 53.15
CA ALA A 54 34.39 -61.32 53.39
C ALA A 54 34.95 -62.07 52.16
N PRO A 55 36.25 -62.38 52.09
CA PRO A 55 37.09 -62.13 50.92
C PRO A 55 37.05 -63.26 49.89
N ASP A 56 36.65 -62.93 48.66
CA ASP A 56 36.86 -63.81 47.51
C ASP A 56 37.99 -63.28 46.60
N ASP A 57 38.75 -64.25 46.14
CA ASP A 57 39.93 -64.17 45.31
C ASP A 57 39.81 -63.25 44.08
N SER A 58 40.85 -62.43 43.89
CA SER A 58 41.44 -62.07 42.59
C SER A 58 40.53 -61.51 41.48
N SER A 59 39.59 -60.59 41.73
CA SER A 59 38.97 -59.82 40.63
C SER A 59 38.24 -58.52 41.06
N SER A 60 38.79 -57.70 41.95
CA SER A 60 38.09 -56.48 42.43
C SER A 60 38.90 -55.19 42.46
N THR A 61 40.07 -55.15 41.81
CA THR A 61 40.85 -53.91 41.67
C THR A 61 40.34 -52.98 40.57
N SER A 62 39.38 -53.42 39.75
CA SER A 62 38.78 -52.60 38.67
C SER A 62 38.00 -51.39 39.20
N HIS A 63 37.41 -51.51 40.39
CA HIS A 63 36.73 -50.38 41.05
C HIS A 63 37.73 -49.38 41.67
N LEU A 64 38.94 -49.84 42.00
CA LEU A 64 39.98 -49.06 42.69
C LEU A 64 40.78 -48.18 41.72
N LEU A 65 41.00 -48.63 40.49
CA LEU A 65 41.55 -47.81 39.41
C LEU A 65 40.39 -47.21 38.62
N SER A 66 39.83 -46.13 39.16
CA SER A 66 38.93 -45.27 38.41
C SER A 66 39.72 -44.71 37.24
N GLY A 67 39.62 -45.35 36.06
CA GLY A 67 40.22 -44.96 34.79
C GLY A 67 39.64 -43.64 34.27
N ARG A 68 39.57 -42.63 35.13
CA ARG A 68 39.12 -41.29 34.79
C ARG A 68 40.11 -40.78 33.76
N ASN A 69 39.61 -40.60 32.56
CA ASN A 69 40.38 -40.15 31.41
C ASN A 69 41.37 -41.18 30.81
N TYR A 70 41.30 -42.48 31.15
CA TYR A 70 42.13 -43.52 30.53
C TYR A 70 41.28 -44.68 30.03
N ASP A 71 41.48 -45.09 28.77
CA ASP A 71 40.84 -46.26 28.20
C ASP A 71 41.82 -47.46 28.19
N PRO A 72 41.50 -48.56 28.90
CA PRO A 72 42.37 -49.72 29.01
C PRO A 72 42.56 -50.50 27.70
N LEU A 73 41.64 -50.37 26.73
CA LEU A 73 41.75 -51.07 25.44
C LEU A 73 42.75 -50.38 24.52
N THR A 74 42.70 -49.05 24.47
CA THR A 74 43.58 -48.22 23.65
C THR A 74 44.86 -47.79 24.37
N ARG A 75 44.97 -48.10 25.67
CA ARG A 75 46.07 -47.73 26.56
C ARG A 75 46.46 -46.25 26.46
N GLY A 76 45.46 -45.38 26.36
CA GLY A 76 45.67 -43.96 26.12
C GLY A 76 44.66 -43.05 26.82
N PRO A 77 44.88 -41.73 26.76
CA PRO A 77 43.92 -40.75 27.27
C PRO A 77 42.58 -40.87 26.53
N LYS A 78 41.47 -40.84 27.27
CA LYS A 78 40.11 -40.87 26.69
C LYS A 78 39.82 -39.56 25.98
N LEU A 79 40.07 -39.53 24.66
CA LEU A 79 39.91 -38.34 23.83
C LEU A 79 38.43 -38.17 23.41
N GLY A 80 37.55 -37.82 24.35
CA GLY A 80 36.17 -37.43 24.04
C GLY A 80 35.38 -38.48 23.24
N PHE A 81 34.77 -38.06 22.13
CA PHE A 81 33.96 -38.91 21.25
C PHE A 81 34.77 -39.31 20.00
N GLU A 82 34.98 -40.62 19.82
CA GLU A 82 35.67 -41.21 18.65
C GLU A 82 34.90 -41.01 17.33
N LEU A 83 33.57 -40.92 17.43
CA LEU A 83 32.68 -40.64 16.30
C LEU A 83 32.07 -39.26 16.50
N ASN A 84 31.95 -38.49 15.42
CA ASN A 84 31.27 -37.21 15.47
C ASN A 84 29.86 -37.41 16.05
N PRO A 85 29.52 -36.80 17.20
CA PRO A 85 28.22 -37.00 17.83
C PRO A 85 27.07 -36.56 16.92
N ALA A 86 27.32 -35.66 15.96
CA ALA A 86 26.34 -35.27 14.95
C ALA A 86 26.04 -36.39 13.93
N SER A 87 26.94 -37.35 13.73
CA SER A 87 26.75 -38.48 12.80
C SER A 87 25.94 -39.62 13.41
N THR A 88 25.99 -39.80 14.72
CA THR A 88 25.25 -40.85 15.44
C THR A 88 23.93 -40.34 16.02
N ALA A 89 23.70 -39.02 15.97
CA ALA A 89 22.46 -38.41 16.44
C ALA A 89 21.31 -38.73 15.47
N THR A 90 20.27 -39.41 15.98
CA THR A 90 19.04 -39.71 15.25
C THR A 90 18.15 -38.48 15.04
N THR A 91 18.49 -37.34 15.65
CA THR A 91 17.75 -36.08 15.59
C THR A 91 18.41 -35.12 14.61
N THR A 92 17.61 -34.49 13.73
CA THR A 92 18.12 -33.47 12.81
C THR A 92 18.71 -32.29 13.58
N THR A 93 20.01 -32.05 13.39
CA THR A 93 20.71 -30.90 13.99
C THR A 93 20.33 -29.60 13.29
N LEU A 94 20.40 -28.49 14.01
CA LEU A 94 20.13 -27.16 13.45
C LEU A 94 21.12 -26.82 12.33
N GLU A 95 22.39 -27.21 12.48
CA GLU A 95 23.43 -27.02 11.47
C GLU A 95 23.11 -27.75 10.15
N ALA A 96 22.59 -28.98 10.23
CA ALA A 96 22.17 -29.72 9.04
C ALA A 96 21.03 -29.02 8.30
N ARG A 97 20.01 -28.54 9.04
CA ARG A 97 18.90 -27.76 8.45
C ARG A 97 19.36 -26.42 7.87
N ALA A 98 20.28 -25.73 8.55
CA ALA A 98 20.81 -24.46 8.08
C ALA A 98 21.56 -24.65 6.76
N LYS A 99 22.36 -25.71 6.64
CA LYS A 99 23.05 -26.09 5.42
C LYS A 99 22.06 -26.35 4.26
N GLU A 100 21.06 -27.21 4.49
CA GLU A 100 20.02 -27.50 3.49
C GLU A 100 19.30 -26.22 3.00
N LEU A 101 18.95 -25.32 3.93
CA LEU A 101 18.31 -24.06 3.59
C LEU A 101 19.22 -23.17 2.74
N SER A 102 20.52 -23.11 3.07
CA SER A 102 21.50 -22.32 2.31
C SER A 102 21.72 -22.87 0.90
N ASP A 103 21.75 -24.19 0.75
CA ASP A 103 21.92 -24.86 -0.54
C ASP A 103 20.67 -24.65 -1.41
N ALA A 104 19.47 -24.75 -0.81
CA ALA A 104 18.21 -24.45 -1.47
C ALA A 104 18.11 -22.98 -1.93
N ALA A 105 18.52 -22.03 -1.08
CA ALA A 105 18.55 -20.61 -1.44
C ALA A 105 19.52 -20.31 -2.58
N ARG A 106 20.70 -20.94 -2.57
CA ARG A 106 21.67 -20.83 -3.67
C ARG A 106 21.11 -21.41 -4.97
N ALA A 107 20.45 -22.57 -4.91
CA ALA A 107 19.83 -23.19 -6.08
C ALA A 107 18.70 -22.32 -6.66
N ALA A 108 17.85 -21.75 -5.82
CA ALA A 108 16.78 -20.84 -6.25
C ALA A 108 17.34 -19.57 -6.93
N GLN A 109 18.39 -18.98 -6.35
CA GLN A 109 19.06 -17.82 -6.96
C GLN A 109 19.73 -18.17 -8.29
N ALA A 110 20.29 -19.37 -8.43
CA ALA A 110 20.89 -19.82 -9.68
C ALA A 110 19.82 -20.04 -10.76
N ALA A 111 18.67 -20.61 -10.39
CA ALA A 111 17.53 -20.78 -11.29
C ALA A 111 16.96 -19.43 -11.76
N GLU A 112 16.76 -18.46 -10.85
CA GLU A 112 16.28 -17.12 -11.21
C GLU A 112 17.26 -16.41 -12.18
N LYS A 113 18.57 -16.54 -11.94
CA LYS A 113 19.59 -15.98 -12.85
C LYS A 113 19.56 -16.67 -14.21
N ALA A 114 19.42 -18.00 -14.24
CA ALA A 114 19.30 -18.75 -15.49
C ALA A 114 18.04 -18.32 -16.28
N GLU A 115 16.89 -18.16 -15.61
CA GLU A 115 15.67 -17.65 -16.26
C GLU A 115 15.83 -16.21 -16.80
N GLN A 116 16.55 -15.35 -16.07
CA GLN A 116 16.84 -13.98 -16.53
C GLN A 116 17.78 -13.98 -17.75
N ASP A 117 18.77 -14.87 -17.79
CA ASP A 117 19.71 -14.99 -18.91
C ASP A 117 19.06 -15.68 -20.12
N GLU A 118 18.21 -16.69 -19.93
CA GLU A 118 17.38 -17.29 -20.98
C GLU A 118 16.41 -16.26 -21.59
N GLY A 119 15.89 -15.34 -20.76
CA GLY A 119 15.07 -14.20 -21.22
C GLY A 119 15.85 -13.17 -22.06
N ARG A 120 17.20 -13.18 -22.02
CA ARG A 120 18.06 -12.30 -22.83
C ARG A 120 18.44 -12.92 -24.18
N GLU A 121 18.51 -14.24 -24.29
CA GLU A 121 18.82 -14.95 -25.54
C GLU A 121 17.58 -15.21 -26.41
N ALA A 122 16.38 -15.15 -25.82
CA ALA A 122 15.13 -15.16 -26.58
C ALA A 122 15.05 -13.93 -27.53
N PRO A 123 14.52 -14.07 -28.76
CA PRO A 123 14.34 -12.94 -29.65
C PRO A 123 13.51 -11.85 -28.95
N LEU A 124 14.12 -10.67 -28.80
CA LEU A 124 13.56 -9.50 -28.12
C LEU A 124 12.13 -9.24 -28.63
N ASP A 125 11.13 -9.52 -27.80
CA ASP A 125 9.74 -9.29 -28.14
C ASP A 125 9.41 -7.79 -28.03
N LEU A 126 9.22 -7.15 -29.20
CA LEU A 126 8.90 -5.74 -29.33
C LEU A 126 7.63 -5.33 -28.57
N PHE A 127 6.67 -6.22 -28.34
CA PHE A 127 5.46 -5.92 -27.56
C PHE A 127 5.73 -5.88 -26.05
N LYS A 128 6.77 -6.57 -25.58
CA LYS A 128 7.23 -6.51 -24.19
C LYS A 128 8.11 -5.29 -23.95
N LEU A 129 8.76 -4.79 -25.02
CA LEU A 129 9.56 -3.56 -25.05
C LEU A 129 8.72 -2.28 -25.22
N GLN A 130 7.45 -2.38 -25.61
CA GLN A 130 6.56 -1.22 -25.68
C GLN A 130 6.52 -0.52 -24.30
N PRO A 131 6.57 0.82 -24.28
CA PRO A 131 6.44 1.56 -23.03
C PRO A 131 5.11 1.16 -22.40
N LYS A 132 5.20 0.64 -21.17
CA LYS A 132 4.00 0.29 -20.39
C LYS A 132 3.08 1.51 -20.33
N LYS A 133 1.77 1.28 -20.33
CA LYS A 133 0.78 2.34 -20.04
C LYS A 133 1.29 3.15 -18.84
N PRO A 134 1.34 4.49 -18.93
CA PRO A 134 1.89 5.31 -17.86
C PRO A 134 1.22 4.91 -16.57
N ASN A 135 2.02 4.53 -15.59
CA ASN A 135 1.52 4.34 -14.24
C ASN A 135 0.98 5.70 -13.75
N TRP A 136 0.13 5.66 -12.75
CA TRP A 136 -0.48 6.86 -12.15
C TRP A 136 0.56 7.93 -11.75
N ASP A 137 1.80 7.52 -11.50
CA ASP A 137 2.92 8.38 -11.17
C ASP A 137 3.48 9.13 -12.39
N LEU A 138 3.70 8.45 -13.52
CA LEU A 138 4.09 9.09 -14.79
C LEU A 138 3.04 10.10 -15.26
N LYS A 139 1.75 9.80 -15.06
CA LYS A 139 0.68 10.74 -15.35
C LYS A 139 0.80 12.00 -14.48
N ARG A 140 1.06 11.83 -13.18
CA ARG A 140 1.20 12.95 -12.23
C ARG A 140 2.45 13.79 -12.50
N GLU A 141 3.58 13.15 -12.82
CA GLU A 141 4.81 13.85 -13.20
C GLU A 141 4.66 14.60 -14.51
N LEU A 142 3.98 14.01 -15.50
CA LEU A 142 3.66 14.67 -16.76
C LEU A 142 2.73 15.86 -16.54
N GLU A 143 1.68 15.69 -15.73
CA GLU A 143 0.75 16.76 -15.36
C GLU A 143 1.48 17.94 -14.73
N ARG A 144 2.39 17.68 -13.78
CA ARG A 144 3.21 18.71 -13.13
C ARG A 144 4.12 19.46 -14.12
N ARG A 145 4.63 18.77 -15.14
CA ARG A 145 5.44 19.40 -16.20
C ARG A 145 4.58 20.21 -17.17
N LEU A 146 3.34 19.76 -17.43
CA LEU A 146 2.40 20.42 -18.33
C LEU A 146 1.72 21.63 -17.68
N GLU A 147 1.57 21.69 -16.37
CA GLU A 147 0.88 22.78 -15.65
C GLU A 147 1.39 24.18 -16.06
N GLY A 148 2.72 24.37 -16.10
CA GLY A 148 3.30 25.65 -16.53
C GLY A 148 3.18 25.91 -18.04
N VAL A 149 3.05 24.88 -18.86
CA VAL A 149 2.84 25.02 -20.31
C VAL A 149 1.38 25.34 -20.61
N ASN A 150 0.44 24.68 -19.94
CA ASN A 150 -1.00 24.89 -20.09
C ASN A 150 -1.39 26.34 -19.82
N VAL A 151 -0.86 26.96 -18.75
CA VAL A 151 -1.11 28.40 -18.49
C VAL A 151 -0.64 29.28 -19.66
N ARG A 152 0.50 28.98 -20.28
CA ARG A 152 1.00 29.74 -21.43
C ARG A 152 0.14 29.51 -22.67
N THR A 153 -0.27 28.26 -22.89
CA THR A 153 -1.15 27.88 -23.99
C THR A 153 -2.52 28.54 -23.87
N GLU A 154 -3.13 28.54 -22.68
CA GLU A 154 -4.40 29.22 -22.40
C GLU A 154 -4.29 30.73 -22.64
N ASN A 155 -3.21 31.36 -22.17
CA ASN A 155 -2.94 32.77 -22.45
C ASN A 155 -2.75 33.05 -23.95
N ALA A 156 -2.07 32.16 -24.68
CA ALA A 156 -1.90 32.28 -26.13
C ALA A 156 -3.24 32.13 -26.87
N ILE A 157 -4.07 31.16 -26.45
CA ILE A 157 -5.43 30.97 -26.97
C ILE A 157 -6.26 32.23 -26.72
N ALA A 158 -6.22 32.79 -25.51
CA ALA A 158 -6.95 34.02 -25.18
C ALA A 158 -6.52 35.21 -26.05
N ARG A 159 -5.22 35.35 -26.33
CA ARG A 159 -4.70 36.38 -27.25
C ARG A 159 -5.19 36.19 -28.68
N LEU A 160 -5.12 34.97 -29.21
CA LEU A 160 -5.60 34.65 -30.56
C LEU A 160 -7.10 34.87 -30.70
N VAL A 161 -7.88 34.52 -29.68
CA VAL A 161 -9.33 34.75 -29.67
C VAL A 161 -9.62 36.25 -29.63
N ARG A 162 -8.91 37.03 -28.80
CA ARG A 162 -9.04 38.49 -28.77
C ARG A 162 -8.77 39.12 -30.14
N GLU A 163 -7.64 38.78 -30.75
CA GLU A 163 -7.25 39.29 -32.07
C GLU A 163 -8.31 38.92 -33.14
N ARG A 164 -8.80 37.68 -33.12
CA ARG A 164 -9.85 37.24 -34.03
C ARG A 164 -11.15 38.01 -33.86
N VAL A 165 -11.60 38.21 -32.62
CA VAL A 165 -12.84 38.95 -32.32
C VAL A 165 -12.70 40.42 -32.68
N GLU A 166 -11.56 41.05 -32.37
CA GLU A 166 -11.28 42.43 -32.77
C GLU A 166 -11.21 42.58 -34.30
N GLY A 167 -10.58 41.62 -35.00
CA GLY A 167 -10.57 41.58 -36.46
C GLY A 167 -11.97 41.46 -37.05
N GLN A 168 -12.82 40.61 -36.48
CA GLN A 168 -14.23 40.49 -36.90
C GLN A 168 -15.04 41.76 -36.60
N LYS A 169 -14.85 42.38 -35.43
CA LYS A 169 -15.49 43.66 -35.07
C LYS A 169 -15.06 44.79 -35.98
N LYS A 170 -13.77 44.88 -36.33
CA LYS A 170 -13.24 45.89 -37.27
C LYS A 170 -13.77 45.67 -38.68
N ALA A 171 -13.86 44.42 -39.15
CA ALA A 171 -14.43 44.09 -40.45
C ALA A 171 -15.95 44.39 -40.51
N GLN A 172 -16.70 44.07 -39.45
CA GLN A 172 -18.12 44.41 -39.34
C GLN A 172 -18.34 45.92 -39.17
N GLY A 173 -17.52 46.60 -38.37
CA GLY A 173 -17.55 48.04 -38.16
C GLY A 173 -17.17 48.85 -39.41
N GLN A 174 -16.25 48.36 -40.25
CA GLN A 174 -15.97 48.95 -41.56
C GLN A 174 -17.10 48.69 -42.56
N ALA A 175 -17.77 47.54 -42.47
CA ALA A 175 -18.96 47.25 -43.28
C ALA A 175 -20.15 48.15 -42.89
N THR A 176 -20.31 48.52 -41.62
CA THR A 176 -21.34 49.47 -41.18
C THR A 176 -20.94 50.94 -41.38
N ALA A 177 -19.66 51.30 -41.26
CA ALA A 177 -19.16 52.65 -41.51
C ALA A 177 -19.20 53.06 -43.00
N ASN A 178 -19.07 52.10 -43.93
CA ASN A 178 -19.30 52.35 -45.36
C ASN A 178 -20.79 52.28 -45.76
N GLY A 179 -21.70 51.97 -44.82
CA GLY A 179 -23.13 51.73 -45.09
C GLY A 179 -24.10 52.76 -44.52
N SER A 180 -23.75 53.55 -43.50
CA SER A 180 -24.69 54.56 -42.98
C SER A 180 -24.05 55.64 -42.12
N GLY A 181 -24.18 56.88 -42.57
CA GLY A 181 -24.61 58.01 -41.75
C GLY A 181 -23.78 58.36 -40.51
N ARG A 182 -22.73 59.17 -40.73
CA ARG A 182 -22.32 60.35 -39.94
C ARG A 182 -23.07 60.54 -38.60
N GLY A 183 -22.40 60.24 -37.49
CA GLY A 183 -22.85 60.55 -36.13
C GLY A 183 -21.65 60.65 -35.18
N ASP A 184 -21.33 61.88 -34.83
CA ASP A 184 -20.29 62.31 -33.89
C ASP A 184 -20.58 61.80 -32.47
N ALA A 185 -19.62 61.14 -31.82
CA ALA A 185 -19.55 60.99 -30.35
C ALA A 185 -18.25 60.30 -29.93
N GLU A 186 -17.29 61.09 -29.46
CA GLU A 186 -16.30 60.63 -28.50
C GLU A 186 -17.01 60.10 -27.24
N ALA A 187 -16.86 58.81 -26.95
CA ALA A 187 -17.13 58.23 -25.63
C ALA A 187 -16.50 56.83 -25.55
N ASP A 188 -15.42 56.76 -24.77
CA ASP A 188 -14.81 55.62 -24.08
C ASP A 188 -14.80 54.24 -24.77
N GLU A 189 -13.59 53.81 -25.06
CA GLU A 189 -13.20 52.59 -25.78
C GLU A 189 -13.13 51.33 -24.89
N GLU A 190 -13.53 51.37 -23.61
CA GLU A 190 -13.26 50.26 -22.66
C GLU A 190 -14.50 49.48 -22.17
N GLY A 191 -15.74 49.86 -22.52
CA GLY A 191 -16.96 49.25 -21.94
C GLY A 191 -17.83 48.40 -22.88
N LYS A 192 -17.61 48.45 -24.20
CA LYS A 192 -18.65 48.03 -25.17
C LYS A 192 -18.66 46.54 -25.54
N GLY A 193 -17.84 45.71 -24.88
CA GLY A 193 -17.70 44.28 -25.20
C GLY A 193 -18.59 43.32 -24.41
N MET A 194 -19.08 43.73 -23.24
CA MET A 194 -19.90 42.88 -22.34
C MET A 194 -21.24 43.55 -21.96
N GLY A 195 -21.43 44.83 -22.32
CA GLY A 195 -22.64 45.60 -21.98
C GLY A 195 -23.81 45.46 -22.97
N MET A 196 -23.63 44.76 -24.11
CA MET A 196 -24.72 44.60 -25.08
C MET A 196 -25.84 43.69 -24.54
N GLU A 197 -25.50 42.68 -23.74
CA GLU A 197 -26.49 41.81 -23.11
C GLU A 197 -27.23 42.49 -21.94
N GLY A 198 -26.60 43.46 -21.27
CA GLY A 198 -27.22 44.20 -20.17
C GLY A 198 -28.40 45.06 -20.63
N ASN A 199 -28.25 45.80 -21.73
CA ASN A 199 -29.34 46.60 -22.29
C ASN A 199 -30.48 45.73 -22.83
N VAL A 200 -30.16 44.60 -23.45
CA VAL A 200 -31.16 43.64 -23.95
C VAL A 200 -31.91 42.98 -22.78
N LEU A 201 -31.22 42.65 -21.69
CA LEU A 201 -31.86 42.09 -20.49
C LEU A 201 -32.80 43.12 -19.83
N VAL A 202 -32.39 44.39 -19.76
CA VAL A 202 -33.21 45.47 -19.19
C VAL A 202 -34.44 45.75 -20.04
N GLU A 203 -34.32 45.75 -21.37
CA GLU A 203 -35.49 45.86 -22.26
C GLU A 203 -36.42 44.65 -22.13
N ALA A 204 -35.88 43.42 -22.11
CA ALA A 204 -36.68 42.22 -21.90
C ALA A 204 -37.43 42.21 -20.55
N THR A 205 -36.81 42.74 -19.48
CA THR A 205 -37.48 42.86 -18.18
C THR A 205 -38.62 43.88 -18.20
N LYS A 206 -38.45 45.01 -18.89
CA LYS A 206 -39.50 46.04 -19.01
C LYS A 206 -40.65 45.59 -19.90
N GLU A 207 -40.35 44.80 -20.94
CA GLU A 207 -41.37 44.23 -21.82
C GLU A 207 -42.23 43.21 -21.07
N ARG A 208 -41.61 42.36 -20.25
CA ARG A 208 -42.32 41.40 -19.39
C ARG A 208 -43.20 42.08 -18.34
N GLU A 209 -42.69 43.13 -17.69
CA GLU A 209 -43.48 43.89 -16.70
C GLU A 209 -44.71 44.55 -17.34
N ARG A 210 -44.57 45.05 -18.57
CA ARG A 210 -45.68 45.62 -19.34
C ARG A 210 -46.72 44.55 -19.74
N GLU A 211 -46.27 43.38 -20.17
CA GLU A 211 -47.15 42.27 -20.53
C GLU A 211 -47.94 41.77 -19.32
N ASP A 212 -47.27 41.59 -18.17
CA ASP A 212 -47.89 41.19 -16.90
C ASP A 212 -48.96 42.23 -16.46
N GLU A 213 -48.71 43.52 -16.63
CA GLU A 213 -49.69 44.59 -16.34
C GLU A 213 -50.91 44.57 -17.28
N GLU A 214 -50.68 44.31 -18.57
CA GLU A 214 -51.74 44.20 -19.57
C GLU A 214 -52.60 42.95 -19.34
N GLU A 215 -51.98 41.82 -18.96
CA GLU A 215 -52.69 40.60 -18.55
C GLU A 215 -53.51 40.82 -17.29
N ALA A 216 -52.96 41.44 -16.23
CA ALA A 216 -53.71 41.74 -15.02
C ALA A 216 -54.91 42.68 -15.27
N ARG A 217 -54.80 43.59 -16.24
CA ARG A 217 -55.94 44.42 -16.68
C ARG A 217 -56.99 43.60 -17.42
N ARG A 218 -56.58 42.68 -18.28
CA ARG A 218 -57.49 41.77 -19.00
C ARG A 218 -58.21 40.84 -18.02
N GLU A 219 -57.49 40.27 -17.06
CA GLU A 219 -58.06 39.43 -16.01
C GLU A 219 -59.10 40.19 -15.19
N ARG A 220 -58.82 41.43 -14.79
CA ARG A 220 -59.80 42.26 -14.05
C ARG A 220 -61.05 42.58 -14.88
N VAL A 221 -60.90 42.78 -16.19
CA VAL A 221 -62.04 42.99 -17.09
C VAL A 221 -62.86 41.71 -17.23
N LEU A 222 -62.20 40.56 -17.41
CA LEU A 222 -62.85 39.25 -17.50
C LEU A 222 -63.55 38.87 -16.19
N GLU A 223 -62.94 39.17 -15.04
CA GLU A 223 -63.52 38.96 -13.72
C GLU A 223 -64.77 39.83 -13.53
N ALA A 224 -64.72 41.11 -13.93
CA ALA A 224 -65.88 41.99 -13.90
C ALA A 224 -66.99 41.57 -14.88
N GLU A 225 -66.64 40.97 -16.02
CA GLU A 225 -67.59 40.42 -17.00
C GLU A 225 -68.24 39.12 -16.52
N LEU A 226 -67.50 38.29 -15.77
CA LEU A 226 -68.00 37.08 -15.11
C LEU A 226 -68.83 37.36 -13.86
N GLU A 227 -68.58 38.48 -13.18
CA GLU A 227 -69.30 38.93 -11.98
C GLU A 227 -70.57 39.75 -12.30
N ALA A 228 -70.83 40.04 -13.58
CA ALA A 228 -72.08 40.67 -14.02
C ALA A 228 -73.23 39.63 -14.06
N PRO A 229 -74.35 39.85 -13.32
CA PRO A 229 -75.48 38.91 -13.24
C PRO A 229 -76.38 38.90 -14.48
#